data_AF-A0A7R9VFP9-F1
#
_entry.id   AF-A0A7R9VFP9-F1
#
_cell.length_a   1.000
_cell.length_b   1.000
_cell.length_c   1.000
_cell.angle_alpha   90.00
_cell.angle_beta   90.00
_cell.angle_gamma   90.00
#
_symmetry.space_group_name_H-M   'P 1'
#
loop_
_entity.id
_entity.type
_entity.pdbx_description
1 polymer ?
#
loop_
_entity_poly.entity_id
_entity_poly.type
_entity_poly.pdbx_seq_one_letter_code
_entity_poly.pdbx_strand_id
1 'polypeptide(L)'
;VPFFDDNWRPTSFYPKIAYNRGGGMHTLCLLDIKVKEPDFEAMKRGRTVYLPPRFMTVNTACDQLIEAEETHGERAYDPVATLCVGMARLGQPDERIVAGTLEELREADFGGPLHCMVICGDVHELEMEMVGQFLVEGSKFKLSSSTTSEKKQVSSEP
;
A
#
# COMPACT_ATOMS: atom_id res chain seq x y z
N VAL A 1 -6.02 -4.81 -3.55
CA VAL A 1 -5.85 -4.04 -4.80
C VAL A 1 -5.94 -5.02 -5.94
N PRO A 2 -6.94 -4.88 -6.84
CA PRO A 2 -7.14 -5.75 -8.00
C PRO A 2 -6.12 -5.44 -9.12
N PHE A 3 -5.73 -6.41 -9.94
CA PHE A 3 -4.92 -6.11 -11.12
C PHE A 3 -5.66 -5.22 -12.11
N PHE A 4 -4.97 -4.19 -12.61
CA PHE A 4 -5.42 -3.39 -13.74
C PHE A 4 -5.12 -4.11 -15.06
N ASP A 5 -6.01 -3.91 -16.03
CA ASP A 5 -5.78 -4.22 -17.43
C ASP A 5 -6.10 -3.00 -18.33
N ASP A 6 -6.04 -3.17 -19.65
CA ASP A 6 -6.25 -2.08 -20.61
C ASP A 6 -7.69 -1.53 -20.58
N ASN A 7 -8.67 -2.34 -20.22
CA ASN A 7 -10.10 -2.00 -20.27
C ASN A 7 -10.76 -1.91 -18.89
N TRP A 8 -10.08 -2.34 -17.83
CA TRP A 8 -10.62 -2.44 -16.48
C TRP A 8 -9.60 -2.00 -15.43
N ARG A 9 -9.83 -0.81 -14.88
CA ARG A 9 -8.97 -0.14 -13.89
C ARG A 9 -9.79 0.32 -12.69
N PRO A 10 -10.30 -0.60 -11.85
CA PRO A 10 -11.21 -0.27 -10.78
C PRO A 10 -10.48 0.35 -9.59
N THR A 11 -10.95 1.50 -9.14
CA THR A 11 -10.38 2.22 -7.99
C THR A 11 -11.27 2.14 -6.75
N SER A 12 -12.13 1.12 -6.63
CA SER A 12 -13.09 1.02 -5.51
C SER A 12 -12.45 0.88 -4.12
N PHE A 13 -11.15 0.56 -4.06
CA PHE A 13 -10.38 0.55 -2.83
C PHE A 13 -10.02 1.96 -2.34
N TYR A 14 -9.90 2.92 -3.25
CA TYR A 14 -9.43 4.28 -2.98
C TYR A 14 -10.27 5.02 -1.92
N PRO A 15 -11.62 5.14 -2.05
CA PRO A 15 -12.42 5.83 -1.04
C PRO A 15 -12.40 5.14 0.32
N LYS A 16 -12.13 3.83 0.38
CA LYS A 16 -12.01 3.09 1.64
C LYS A 16 -10.70 3.43 2.36
N ILE A 17 -9.60 3.55 1.61
CA ILE A 17 -8.31 3.98 2.16
C ILE A 17 -8.42 5.43 2.63
N ALA A 18 -9.04 6.30 1.82
CA ALA A 18 -9.28 7.70 2.18
C ALA A 18 -10.08 7.81 3.49
N TYR A 19 -11.19 7.07 3.60
CA TYR A 19 -12.00 7.02 4.80
C TYR A 19 -11.21 6.57 6.04
N ASN A 20 -10.45 5.47 5.91
CA ASN A 20 -9.66 4.94 7.02
C ASN A 20 -8.59 5.94 7.49
N ARG A 21 -7.82 6.50 6.56
CA ARG A 21 -6.79 7.48 6.87
C ARG A 21 -7.35 8.77 7.44
N GLY A 22 -8.50 9.24 6.94
CA GLY A 22 -9.21 10.38 7.50
C GLY A 22 -9.64 10.18 8.95
N GLY A 23 -9.75 8.92 9.40
CA GLY A 23 -9.98 8.54 10.79
C GLY A 23 -8.74 8.07 11.55
N GLY A 24 -7.53 8.28 11.01
CA GLY A 24 -6.27 7.85 11.63
C GLY A 24 -5.98 6.34 11.56
N MET A 25 -6.83 5.55 10.89
CA MET A 25 -6.70 4.09 10.83
C MET A 25 -5.76 3.64 9.71
N HIS A 26 -4.96 2.61 9.98
CA HIS A 26 -4.20 1.92 8.94
C HIS A 26 -5.11 1.06 8.07
N THR A 27 -4.70 0.86 6.81
CA THR A 27 -5.41 0.01 5.86
C THR A 27 -4.52 -1.13 5.39
N LEU A 28 -4.92 -2.37 5.69
CA LEU A 28 -4.33 -3.56 5.09
C LEU A 28 -4.86 -3.75 3.67
N CYS A 29 -3.95 -3.72 2.71
CA CYS A 29 -4.21 -3.96 1.31
C CYS A 29 -3.76 -5.39 0.93
N LEU A 30 -4.74 -6.28 0.78
CA LEU A 30 -4.51 -7.60 0.18
C LEU A 30 -4.33 -7.44 -1.33
N LEU A 31 -3.31 -8.08 -1.90
CA LEU A 31 -2.95 -7.95 -3.31
C LEU A 31 -3.54 -9.09 -4.14
N ASP A 32 -3.89 -8.78 -5.39
CA ASP A 32 -4.63 -9.69 -6.25
C ASP A 32 -3.84 -10.96 -6.60
N ILE A 33 -4.57 -12.05 -6.77
CA ILE A 33 -4.03 -13.35 -7.14
C ILE A 33 -4.91 -13.92 -8.24
N LYS A 34 -4.29 -14.17 -9.38
CA LYS A 34 -4.94 -14.68 -10.58
C LYS A 34 -4.43 -16.08 -10.84
N VAL A 35 -5.27 -17.08 -10.62
CA VAL A 35 -4.93 -18.50 -10.81
C VAL A 35 -5.90 -19.14 -11.78
N LYS A 36 -5.40 -20.03 -12.64
CA LYS A 36 -6.21 -20.77 -13.62
C LYS A 36 -7.08 -19.86 -14.51
N GLU A 37 -6.56 -18.70 -14.90
CA GLU A 37 -7.26 -17.88 -15.88
C GLU A 37 -7.24 -18.57 -17.25
N PRO A 38 -8.38 -18.69 -17.94
CA PRO A 38 -8.40 -19.26 -19.27
C PRO A 38 -7.69 -18.33 -20.26
N ASP A 39 -6.87 -18.92 -21.12
CA ASP A 39 -6.36 -18.22 -22.31
C ASP A 39 -7.53 -18.05 -23.30
N PHE A 40 -8.05 -16.83 -23.38
CA PHE A 40 -9.19 -16.49 -24.23
C PHE A 40 -8.92 -16.76 -25.72
N GLU A 41 -7.68 -16.62 -26.19
CA GLU A 41 -7.33 -16.90 -27.59
C GLU A 41 -7.30 -18.40 -27.87
N ALA A 42 -6.78 -19.20 -26.94
CA ALA A 42 -6.88 -20.65 -27.03
C ALA A 42 -8.34 -21.13 -26.92
N MET A 43 -9.13 -20.50 -26.05
CA MET A 43 -10.55 -20.83 -25.82
C MET A 43 -11.43 -20.51 -27.03
N LYS A 44 -11.20 -19.38 -27.71
CA LYS A 44 -11.86 -19.05 -29.00
C LYS A 44 -11.59 -20.11 -30.07
N ARG A 45 -10.46 -20.84 -29.97
CA ARG A 45 -10.07 -21.95 -30.85
C ARG A 45 -10.50 -23.32 -30.33
N GLY A 46 -11.38 -23.37 -29.32
CA GLY A 46 -11.91 -24.61 -28.75
C GLY A 46 -10.93 -25.38 -27.84
N ARG A 47 -9.82 -24.76 -27.42
CA ARG A 47 -8.83 -25.39 -26.53
C ARG A 47 -8.85 -24.73 -25.16
N THR A 48 -9.04 -25.51 -24.12
CA THR A 48 -8.94 -25.02 -22.73
C THR A 48 -7.48 -25.05 -22.30
N VAL A 49 -6.82 -23.89 -22.38
CA VAL A 49 -5.47 -23.66 -21.87
C VAL A 49 -5.58 -22.64 -20.74
N TYR A 50 -4.85 -22.88 -19.65
CA TYR A 50 -4.81 -21.96 -18.52
C TYR A 50 -3.49 -21.20 -18.51
N LEU A 51 -3.56 -19.91 -18.24
CA LEU A 51 -2.38 -19.08 -18.01
C LEU A 51 -1.68 -19.47 -16.71
N PRO A 52 -0.35 -19.26 -16.63
CA PRO A 52 0.39 -19.44 -15.38
C PRO A 52 -0.18 -18.51 -14.29
N PRO A 53 -0.10 -18.92 -13.02
CA PRO A 53 -0.59 -18.11 -11.91
C PRO A 53 0.17 -16.80 -11.81
N ARG A 54 -0.55 -15.70 -11.63
CA ARG A 54 0.02 -14.36 -11.42
C ARG A 54 -0.32 -13.89 -10.01
N PHE A 55 0.70 -13.48 -9.28
CA PHE A 55 0.58 -12.93 -7.93
C PHE A 55 1.03 -11.48 -7.99
N MET A 56 0.20 -10.56 -7.51
CA MET A 56 0.53 -9.15 -7.50
C MET A 56 1.66 -8.87 -6.51
N THR A 57 2.69 -8.16 -6.97
CA THR A 57 3.78 -7.67 -6.13
C THR A 57 3.39 -6.34 -5.48
N VAL A 58 4.10 -5.97 -4.42
CA VAL A 58 3.95 -4.64 -3.79
C VAL A 58 4.25 -3.55 -4.81
N ASN A 59 5.28 -3.74 -5.65
CA ASN A 59 5.69 -2.78 -6.67
C ASN A 59 4.55 -2.46 -7.64
N THR A 60 3.89 -3.49 -8.18
CA THR A 60 2.72 -3.30 -9.06
C THR A 60 1.54 -2.66 -8.32
N ALA A 61 1.33 -3.00 -7.05
CA ALA A 61 0.29 -2.36 -6.24
C ALA A 61 0.59 -0.87 -6.00
N CYS A 62 1.85 -0.51 -5.76
CA CYS A 62 2.30 0.88 -5.64
C CYS A 62 2.03 1.65 -6.93
N ASP A 63 2.39 1.11 -8.10
CA ASP A 63 2.07 1.74 -9.40
C ASP A 63 0.57 2.03 -9.55
N GLN A 64 -0.29 1.04 -9.24
CA GLN A 64 -1.74 1.18 -9.36
C GLN A 64 -2.34 2.14 -8.31
N LEU A 65 -1.77 2.20 -7.12
CA LEU A 65 -2.17 3.15 -6.08
C LEU A 65 -1.79 4.59 -6.49
N ILE A 66 -0.59 4.79 -7.03
CA ILE A 66 -0.16 6.10 -7.55
C ILE A 66 -1.09 6.54 -8.68
N GLU A 67 -1.35 5.66 -9.65
CA GLU A 67 -2.28 5.95 -10.75
C GLU A 67 -3.70 6.28 -10.24
N ALA A 68 -4.18 5.58 -9.22
CA ALA A 68 -5.48 5.87 -8.62
C ALA A 68 -5.50 7.24 -7.91
N GLU A 69 -4.44 7.64 -7.22
CA GLU A 69 -4.34 8.98 -6.63
C GLU A 69 -4.27 10.06 -7.72
N GLU A 70 -3.51 9.85 -8.80
CA GLU A 70 -3.47 10.78 -9.94
C GLU A 70 -4.85 10.94 -10.62
N THR A 71 -5.64 9.86 -10.67
CA THR A 71 -6.97 9.86 -11.27
C THR A 71 -8.01 10.57 -10.40
N HIS A 72 -8.00 10.36 -9.08
CA HIS A 72 -8.99 10.90 -8.16
C HIS A 72 -8.60 12.28 -7.62
N GLY A 73 -7.32 12.48 -7.27
CA GLY A 73 -6.78 13.74 -6.77
C GLY A 73 -7.34 14.20 -5.41
N GLU A 74 -7.93 13.26 -4.64
CA GLU A 74 -8.57 13.56 -3.36
C GLU A 74 -7.59 13.50 -2.17
N ARG A 75 -6.31 13.21 -2.40
CA ARG A 75 -5.27 13.06 -1.38
C ARG A 75 -5.62 12.00 -0.36
N ALA A 76 -6.09 10.85 -0.84
CA ALA A 76 -6.32 9.70 0.04
C ALA A 76 -4.99 9.32 0.69
N TYR A 77 -3.91 9.33 -0.08
CA TYR A 77 -2.55 9.14 0.37
C TYR A 77 -1.60 9.96 -0.51
N ASP A 78 -0.40 10.20 -0.02
CA ASP A 78 0.64 10.94 -0.72
C ASP A 78 1.75 9.96 -1.14
N PRO A 79 2.01 9.77 -2.45
CA PRO A 79 3.07 8.88 -2.94
C PRO A 79 4.46 9.11 -2.35
N VAL A 80 4.79 10.35 -1.97
CA VAL A 80 6.12 10.75 -1.48
C VAL A 80 6.18 11.02 0.02
N ALA A 81 5.04 11.09 0.70
CA ALA A 81 5.00 11.43 2.12
C ALA A 81 4.25 10.43 3.00
N THR A 82 3.37 9.61 2.42
CA THR A 82 2.60 8.63 3.20
C THR A 82 3.42 7.39 3.51
N LEU A 83 3.56 7.07 4.79
CA LEU A 83 4.20 5.83 5.23
C LEU A 83 3.36 4.62 4.81
N CYS A 84 4.03 3.69 4.16
CA CYS A 84 3.51 2.39 3.77
C CYS A 84 4.47 1.29 4.26
N VAL A 85 3.95 0.09 4.43
CA VAL A 85 4.73 -1.10 4.76
C VAL A 85 4.40 -2.19 3.77
N GLY A 86 5.36 -2.55 2.93
CA GLY A 86 5.28 -3.71 2.05
C GLY A 86 5.77 -4.96 2.79
N MET A 87 5.11 -6.08 2.54
CA MET A 87 5.44 -7.34 3.19
C MET A 87 5.37 -8.48 2.17
N ALA A 88 6.28 -9.44 2.27
CA ALA A 88 6.28 -10.65 1.47
C ALA A 88 6.62 -11.87 2.33
N ARG A 89 5.90 -12.98 2.05
CA ARG A 89 6.13 -14.29 2.68
C ARG A 89 6.11 -14.25 4.21
N LEU A 90 5.23 -13.44 4.80
CA LEU A 90 5.10 -13.28 6.26
C LEU A 90 5.02 -14.64 6.96
N GLY A 91 5.87 -14.83 7.98
CA GLY A 91 5.95 -16.07 8.74
C GLY A 91 6.83 -17.16 8.11
N GLN A 92 7.49 -16.89 6.98
CA GLN A 92 8.48 -17.79 6.38
C GLN A 92 9.92 -17.37 6.74
N PRO A 93 10.90 -18.29 6.70
CA PRO A 93 12.30 -17.96 7.01
C PRO A 93 12.92 -16.87 6.13
N ASP A 94 12.40 -16.73 4.90
CA ASP A 94 12.82 -15.75 3.92
C ASP A 94 11.83 -14.57 3.83
N GLU A 95 11.05 -14.29 4.87
CA GLU A 95 10.15 -13.15 4.91
C GLU A 95 10.88 -11.81 4.66
N ARG A 96 10.13 -10.86 4.10
CA ARG A 96 10.62 -9.52 3.82
C ARG A 96 9.58 -8.50 4.25
N ILE A 97 10.04 -7.53 5.02
CA ILE A 97 9.25 -6.38 5.47
C ILE A 97 10.07 -5.15 5.14
N VAL A 98 9.46 -4.21 4.41
CA VAL A 98 10.10 -2.95 4.01
C VAL A 98 9.09 -1.83 4.21
N ALA A 99 9.52 -0.77 4.88
CA ALA A 99 8.71 0.40 5.16
C ALA A 99 9.27 1.63 4.41
N GLY A 100 8.39 2.49 3.93
CA GLY A 100 8.77 3.66 3.15
C GLY A 100 7.56 4.29 2.49
N THR A 101 7.80 5.25 1.61
CA THR A 101 6.75 5.87 0.80
C THR A 101 6.31 4.94 -0.35
N LEU A 102 5.20 5.23 -1.03
CA LEU A 102 4.80 4.41 -2.19
C LEU A 102 5.87 4.41 -3.28
N GLU A 103 6.54 5.55 -3.52
CA GLU A 103 7.65 5.63 -4.48
C GLU A 103 8.86 4.77 -4.06
N GLU A 104 9.17 4.71 -2.76
CA GLU A 104 10.28 3.91 -2.27
C GLU A 104 9.98 2.41 -2.34
N LEU A 105 8.76 2.02 -1.94
CA LEU A 105 8.34 0.62 -2.00
C LEU A 105 8.19 0.13 -3.44
N ARG A 106 7.89 1.02 -4.39
CA ARG A 106 7.84 0.70 -5.82
C ARG A 106 9.18 0.19 -6.35
N GLU A 107 10.30 0.66 -5.80
CA GLU A 107 11.65 0.29 -6.25
C GLU A 107 12.30 -0.80 -5.37
N ALA A 108 11.68 -1.16 -4.25
CA ALA A 108 12.22 -2.13 -3.30
C ALA A 108 12.09 -3.59 -3.80
N ASP A 109 13.09 -4.43 -3.50
CA ASP A 109 13.04 -5.86 -3.78
C ASP A 109 12.43 -6.65 -2.61
N PHE A 110 11.26 -7.22 -2.85
CA PHE A 110 10.55 -8.07 -1.89
C PHE A 110 10.79 -9.57 -2.13
N GLY A 111 11.41 -9.96 -3.24
CA GLY A 111 11.55 -11.34 -3.68
C GLY A 111 10.24 -11.93 -4.23
N GLY A 112 10.00 -13.22 -3.96
CA GLY A 112 8.86 -13.97 -4.49
C GLY A 112 7.52 -13.78 -3.74
N PRO A 113 6.39 -14.23 -4.32
CA PRO A 113 5.08 -14.17 -3.69
C PRO A 113 5.00 -14.98 -2.38
N LEU A 114 4.04 -14.75 -1.48
CA LEU A 114 2.87 -13.85 -1.54
C LEU A 114 3.14 -12.50 -0.88
N HIS A 115 2.59 -11.43 -1.46
CA HIS A 115 2.80 -10.06 -0.98
C HIS A 115 1.51 -9.46 -0.42
N CYS A 116 1.65 -8.59 0.56
CA CYS A 116 0.62 -7.67 1.03
C CYS A 116 1.26 -6.32 1.37
N MET A 117 0.44 -5.28 1.55
CA MET A 117 0.94 -3.99 1.98
C MET A 117 -0.02 -3.32 2.95
N VAL A 118 0.50 -2.42 3.77
CA VAL A 118 -0.28 -1.56 4.66
C VAL A 118 -0.02 -0.12 4.26
N ILE A 119 -1.09 0.66 4.19
CA ILE A 119 -1.02 2.13 4.08
C ILE A 119 -1.34 2.68 5.48
N CYS A 120 -0.37 3.34 6.11
CA CYS A 120 -0.46 3.70 7.52
C CYS A 120 -1.20 5.01 7.73
N GLY A 121 -2.32 5.04 8.46
CA GLY A 121 -2.94 6.27 8.99
C GLY A 121 -2.06 7.04 9.99
N ASP A 122 -2.60 7.36 11.16
CA ASP A 122 -1.83 8.03 12.21
C ASP A 122 -0.90 7.01 12.87
N VAL A 123 0.38 7.32 12.97
CA VAL A 123 1.40 6.40 13.50
C VAL A 123 1.87 6.89 14.86
N HIS A 124 1.69 6.06 15.88
CA HIS A 124 2.16 6.36 17.24
C HIS A 124 3.69 6.20 17.33
N GLU A 125 4.34 6.89 18.27
CA GLU A 125 5.81 6.85 18.43
C GLU A 125 6.37 5.43 18.59
N LEU A 126 5.71 4.60 19.40
CA LEU A 126 6.07 3.19 19.59
C LEU A 126 5.91 2.35 18.30
N GLU A 127 4.90 2.65 17.48
CA GLU A 127 4.76 1.98 16.17
C GLU A 127 5.88 2.41 15.24
N MET A 128 6.25 3.69 15.27
CA MET A 128 7.36 4.22 14.49
C MET A 128 8.72 3.65 14.93
N GLU A 129 8.94 3.41 16.22
CA GLU A 129 10.14 2.73 16.74
C GLU A 129 10.26 1.30 16.17
N MET A 130 9.13 0.61 16.03
CA MET A 130 9.08 -0.70 15.40
C MET A 130 9.33 -0.60 13.89
N VAL A 131 8.50 0.19 13.19
CA VAL A 131 8.52 0.32 11.73
C VAL A 131 9.82 0.91 11.22
N GLY A 132 10.47 1.78 12.01
CA GLY A 132 11.75 2.39 11.70
C GLY A 132 12.87 1.38 11.45
N GLN A 133 12.78 0.17 12.01
CA GLN A 133 13.74 -0.91 11.77
C GLN A 133 13.65 -1.49 10.35
N PHE A 134 12.53 -1.26 9.67
CA PHE A 134 12.27 -1.75 8.31
C PHE A 134 12.30 -0.62 7.26
N LEU A 135 12.60 0.62 7.66
CA LEU A 135 12.59 1.76 6.77
C LEU A 135 13.67 1.59 5.68
N VAL A 136 13.33 1.91 4.42
CA VAL A 136 14.31 1.93 3.32
C VAL A 136 15.49 2.83 3.71
N GLU A 137 16.71 2.37 3.41
CA GLU A 137 17.93 3.14 3.69
C GLU A 137 17.88 4.50 2.98
N GLY A 138 18.06 5.58 3.76
CA GLY A 138 17.97 6.93 3.24
C GLY A 138 16.55 7.39 2.86
N SER A 139 15.52 6.72 3.40
CA SER A 139 14.12 7.08 3.15
C SER A 139 13.87 8.57 3.38
N LYS A 140 13.09 9.15 2.47
CA LYS A 140 12.63 10.54 2.48
C LYS A 140 11.41 10.73 3.37
N PHE A 141 10.82 9.64 3.90
CA PHE A 141 9.71 9.73 4.82
C PHE A 141 10.11 10.57 6.04
N LYS A 142 9.27 11.54 6.38
CA LYS A 142 9.42 12.36 7.58
C LYS A 142 8.16 12.21 8.41
N LEU A 143 8.34 11.86 9.68
CA LEU A 143 7.23 11.88 10.62
C LEU A 143 6.80 13.35 10.81
N SER A 144 5.64 13.72 10.30
CA SER A 144 5.03 14.99 10.63
C SER A 144 4.52 14.90 12.06
N SER A 145 5.22 15.52 13.00
CA SER A 145 4.76 15.64 14.38
C SER A 145 3.51 16.52 14.43
N SER A 146 2.33 15.92 14.31
CA SER A 146 1.06 16.65 14.40
C SER A 146 0.12 16.00 15.40
N THR A 147 0.42 16.16 16.70
CA THR A 147 -0.55 16.47 17.79
C THR A 147 0.14 16.49 19.15
N THR A 148 0.50 17.69 19.64
CA THR A 148 0.40 18.10 21.07
C THR A 148 0.73 19.59 21.13
N SER A 149 -0.24 20.47 20.86
CA SER A 149 -0.19 21.89 21.21
C SER A 149 -1.53 22.56 20.93
N GLU A 150 -2.60 22.19 21.65
CA GLU A 150 -3.80 23.04 21.75
C GLU A 150 -4.67 22.58 22.93
N LYS A 151 -4.28 22.99 24.15
CA LYS A 151 -5.16 23.28 25.30
C LYS A 151 -4.31 23.67 26.50
N LYS A 152 -3.74 24.88 26.47
CA LYS A 152 -3.40 25.62 27.69
C LYS A 152 -3.47 27.12 27.46
N GLN A 153 -4.66 27.63 27.21
CA GLN A 153 -4.98 29.03 27.45
C GLN A 153 -6.48 29.22 27.65
N VAL A 154 -6.97 28.92 28.85
CA VAL A 154 -8.00 29.75 29.46
C VAL A 154 -7.37 30.22 30.76
N SER A 155 -6.87 31.44 30.68
CA SER A 155 -6.42 32.26 31.79
C SER A 155 -7.54 32.36 32.82
N SER A 156 -7.24 31.87 34.01
CA SER A 156 -7.72 32.42 35.27
C SER A 156 -7.38 33.91 35.34
N GLU A 157 -8.36 34.72 35.70
CA GLU A 157 -8.32 35.87 36.62
C GLU A 157 -9.46 36.85 36.31
N PRO A 158 -9.89 37.69 37.27
CA PRO A 158 -10.19 37.42 38.68
C PRO A 158 -11.66 37.73 39.03
#